data_AF-A0A3C1G6D4-F1
#
_entry.id   AF-A0A3C1G6D4-F1
#
_cell.length_a   1.000
_cell.length_b   1.000
_cell.length_c   1.000
_cell.angle_alpha   90.00
_cell.angle_beta   90.00
_cell.angle_gamma   90.00
#
_symmetry.space_group_name_H-M   'P 1'
#
loop_
_entity.id
_entity.type
_entity.pdbx_description
1 polymer ?
#
loop_
_entity_poly.entity_id
_entity_poly.type
_entity_poly.pdbx_seq_one_letter_code
_entity_poly.pdbx_strand_id
1 'polypeptide(L)'
;MRRIRSRGSRAPRGWTWKRWREIVGEIGPVETMRDPLAEFLGALEPGGTFRYTYEDAVKLSRHSCPMVAGAYLITVAALRAVCPDGVGVRGDLEVTLGGSPDDGGSGPMVQVIALLTGAAPQTGFGGLAGRFRRKDLLTFDPALKGRVRFRRTDTGAAVEVTYTPGSVPPAPEMSPLMVAALGGRATADRQRRFGELWQARVRDILDGDPARVVQVASVA
;
A
#
# COMPACT_ATOMS: atom_id res chain seq x y z
N MET A 1 5.02 36.05 -25.01
CA MET A 1 5.22 34.63 -24.60
C MET A 1 6.71 34.33 -24.49
N ARG A 2 7.29 34.28 -23.28
CA ARG A 2 8.71 33.91 -23.08
C ARG A 2 8.81 32.38 -23.00
N ARG A 3 9.55 31.76 -23.94
CA ARG A 3 9.91 30.34 -23.88
C ARG A 3 10.82 30.10 -22.68
N ILE A 4 10.37 29.30 -21.72
CA ILE A 4 11.23 28.76 -20.66
C ILE A 4 12.21 27.78 -21.32
N ARG A 5 13.47 28.19 -21.48
CA ARG A 5 14.56 27.26 -21.80
C ARG A 5 14.93 26.51 -20.52
N SER A 6 14.61 25.23 -20.43
CA SER A 6 15.15 24.35 -19.40
C SER A 6 16.64 24.14 -19.67
N ARG A 7 17.50 24.80 -18.89
CA ARG A 7 18.91 24.40 -18.77
C ARG A 7 18.93 22.98 -18.21
N GLY A 8 19.52 22.05 -18.96
CA GLY A 8 19.69 20.67 -18.53
C GLY A 8 20.52 20.59 -17.26
N SER A 9 19.88 20.35 -16.13
CA SER A 9 20.55 19.75 -14.99
C SER A 9 20.65 18.25 -15.29
N ARG A 10 21.87 17.73 -15.53
CA ARG A 10 22.12 16.30 -15.38
C ARG A 10 21.73 15.97 -13.94
N ALA A 11 20.62 15.25 -13.77
CA ALA A 11 20.23 14.72 -12.47
C ALA A 11 21.45 13.98 -11.89
N PRO A 12 21.76 14.14 -10.59
CA PRO A 12 22.83 13.39 -9.97
C PRO A 12 22.59 11.89 -10.21
N ARG A 13 23.67 11.12 -10.38
CA ARG A 13 23.65 9.64 -10.50
C ARG A 13 23.26 8.98 -9.16
N GLY A 14 22.20 9.48 -8.54
CA GLY A 14 21.45 8.87 -7.45
C GLY A 14 20.34 7.97 -8.01
N TRP A 15 19.75 7.18 -7.13
CA TRP A 15 18.74 6.16 -7.43
C TRP A 15 17.67 6.65 -8.43
N THR A 16 17.71 6.11 -9.66
CA THR A 16 16.64 6.31 -10.65
C THR A 16 15.56 5.25 -10.45
N TRP A 17 14.34 5.53 -10.89
CA TRP A 17 13.23 4.55 -10.86
C TRP A 17 13.59 3.21 -11.54
N LYS A 18 14.37 3.26 -12.64
CA LYS A 18 14.90 2.07 -13.31
C LYS A 18 15.72 1.18 -12.38
N ARG A 19 16.55 1.78 -11.52
CA ARG A 19 17.39 1.05 -10.56
C ARG A 19 16.58 0.39 -9.44
N TRP A 20 15.46 0.97 -9.02
CA TRP A 20 14.57 0.32 -8.05
C TRP A 20 13.93 -0.94 -8.62
N ARG A 21 13.42 -0.92 -9.86
CA ARG A 21 12.92 -2.13 -10.53
C ARG A 21 14.00 -3.18 -10.78
N GLU A 22 15.23 -2.76 -11.11
CA GLU A 22 16.37 -3.68 -11.22
C GLU A 22 16.72 -4.36 -9.89
N ILE A 23 16.58 -3.62 -8.78
CA ILE A 23 16.81 -4.17 -7.45
C ILE A 23 15.67 -5.09 -7.09
N VAL A 24 14.43 -4.63 -7.19
CA VAL A 24 13.26 -5.25 -6.58
C VAL A 24 12.61 -6.31 -7.48
N GLY A 25 12.55 -6.12 -8.80
CA GLY A 25 11.82 -6.96 -9.75
C GLY A 25 10.31 -6.65 -9.79
N GLU A 26 9.56 -7.41 -10.60
CA GLU A 26 8.11 -7.55 -10.38
C GLU A 26 7.92 -8.44 -9.15
N ILE A 27 7.28 -7.90 -8.10
CA ILE A 27 7.13 -8.59 -6.81
C ILE A 27 5.74 -8.43 -6.22
N GLY A 28 5.37 -9.38 -5.39
CA GLY A 28 4.09 -9.44 -4.72
C GLY A 28 2.92 -9.80 -5.66
N PRO A 29 1.72 -9.94 -5.07
CA PRO A 29 0.54 -10.28 -5.84
C PRO A 29 0.09 -9.12 -6.75
N VAL A 30 -0.51 -9.46 -7.88
CA VAL A 30 -1.30 -8.53 -8.68
C VAL A 30 -2.76 -8.67 -8.26
N GLU A 31 -3.44 -7.55 -8.06
CA GLU A 31 -4.85 -7.54 -7.67
C GLU A 31 -5.68 -6.74 -8.68
N THR A 32 -6.86 -7.25 -9.00
CA THR A 32 -7.75 -6.65 -10.00
C THR A 32 -8.99 -6.11 -9.30
N MET A 33 -9.44 -4.93 -9.69
CA MET A 33 -10.62 -4.30 -9.10
C MET A 33 -11.55 -3.73 -10.16
N ARG A 34 -12.85 -3.90 -9.96
CA ARG A 34 -13.87 -3.14 -10.72
C ARG A 34 -14.02 -1.75 -10.13
N ASP A 35 -14.28 -0.75 -10.97
CA ASP A 35 -14.55 0.61 -10.51
C ASP A 35 -15.73 1.22 -11.26
N PRO A 36 -16.95 1.11 -10.71
CA PRO A 36 -18.16 1.67 -11.31
C PRO A 36 -18.10 3.19 -11.50
N LEU A 37 -17.32 3.90 -10.69
CA LEU A 37 -17.14 5.35 -10.88
C LEU A 37 -16.27 5.63 -12.11
N ALA A 38 -15.17 4.90 -12.25
CA ALA A 38 -14.28 5.06 -13.40
C ALA A 38 -14.98 4.65 -14.70
N GLU A 39 -15.78 3.59 -14.69
CA GLU A 39 -16.64 3.21 -15.82
C GLU A 39 -17.66 4.31 -16.15
N PHE A 40 -18.41 4.78 -15.14
CA PHE A 40 -19.41 5.83 -15.33
C PHE A 40 -18.84 7.15 -15.88
N LEU A 41 -17.62 7.51 -15.48
CA LEU A 41 -16.93 8.71 -15.96
C LEU A 41 -16.16 8.51 -17.27
N GLY A 42 -16.20 7.32 -17.88
CA GLY A 42 -15.54 7.02 -19.15
C GLY A 42 -14.02 6.81 -19.06
N ALA A 43 -13.49 6.55 -17.86
CA ALA A 43 -12.09 6.17 -17.66
C ALA A 43 -11.85 4.66 -17.84
N LEU A 44 -12.91 3.85 -17.78
CA LEU A 44 -12.92 2.43 -18.12
C LEU A 44 -14.06 2.15 -19.11
N GLU A 45 -13.82 1.21 -20.02
CA GLU A 45 -14.89 0.62 -20.82
C GLU A 45 -15.87 -0.16 -19.93
N PRO A 46 -17.13 -0.38 -20.36
CA PRO A 46 -18.09 -1.20 -19.63
C PRO A 46 -17.53 -2.60 -19.28
N GLY A 47 -17.54 -2.95 -17.99
CA GLY A 47 -16.97 -4.20 -17.49
C GLY A 47 -15.45 -4.20 -17.34
N GLY A 48 -14.79 -3.07 -17.58
CA GLY A 48 -13.36 -2.87 -17.41
C GLY A 48 -12.91 -2.99 -15.95
N THR A 49 -11.62 -3.24 -15.76
CA THR A 49 -11.01 -3.37 -14.42
C THR A 49 -9.68 -2.64 -14.34
N PHE A 50 -9.33 -2.18 -13.15
CA PHE A 50 -7.97 -1.75 -12.84
C PHE A 50 -7.14 -2.92 -12.35
N ARG A 51 -5.89 -2.97 -12.81
CA ARG A 51 -4.88 -3.90 -12.33
C ARG A 51 -3.90 -3.14 -11.45
N TYR A 52 -3.79 -3.52 -10.18
CA TYR A 52 -2.91 -2.92 -9.20
C TYR A 52 -1.71 -3.82 -8.90
N THR A 53 -0.55 -3.18 -8.77
CA THR A 53 0.71 -3.81 -8.42
C THR A 53 1.31 -3.13 -7.19
N TYR A 54 2.27 -3.79 -6.54
CA TYR A 54 3.02 -3.16 -5.44
C TYR A 54 3.74 -1.86 -5.88
N GLU A 55 4.15 -1.79 -7.15
CA GLU A 55 4.71 -0.58 -7.72
C GLU A 55 3.75 0.63 -7.67
N ASP A 56 2.45 0.41 -7.87
CA ASP A 56 1.46 1.49 -7.77
C ASP A 56 1.37 2.01 -6.33
N ALA A 57 1.45 1.11 -5.35
CA ALA A 57 1.53 1.46 -3.94
C ALA A 57 2.80 2.27 -3.61
N VAL A 58 3.95 1.92 -4.20
CA VAL A 58 5.21 2.66 -4.03
C VAL A 58 5.15 4.03 -4.69
N LYS A 59 4.56 4.15 -5.88
CA LYS A 59 4.36 5.44 -6.55
C LYS A 59 3.45 6.36 -5.73
N LEU A 60 2.39 5.82 -5.15
CA LEU A 60 1.45 6.59 -4.33
C LEU A 60 2.11 7.06 -3.02
N SER A 61 2.70 6.13 -2.26
CA SER A 61 3.33 6.41 -0.96
C SER A 61 4.68 7.10 -1.07
N ARG A 62 5.24 7.17 -2.29
CA ARG A 62 6.54 7.78 -2.65
C ARG A 62 7.76 7.04 -2.14
N HIS A 63 7.59 5.90 -1.47
CA HIS A 63 8.69 5.09 -0.95
C HIS A 63 8.27 3.63 -0.78
N SER A 64 9.26 2.74 -0.67
CA SER A 64 9.05 1.32 -0.42
C SER A 64 9.55 0.98 0.99
N CYS A 65 8.64 0.58 1.88
CA CYS A 65 8.96 0.20 3.25
C CYS A 65 8.08 -0.96 3.73
N PRO A 66 8.43 -1.62 4.85
CA PRO A 66 7.64 -2.72 5.40
C PRO A 66 6.16 -2.37 5.61
N MET A 67 5.83 -1.13 6.00
CA MET A 67 4.43 -0.74 6.21
C MET A 67 3.64 -0.62 4.90
N VAL A 68 4.27 -0.12 3.82
CA VAL A 68 3.64 -0.04 2.48
C VAL A 68 3.44 -1.46 1.93
N ALA A 69 4.43 -2.34 2.08
CA ALA A 69 4.34 -3.74 1.70
C ALA A 69 3.25 -4.49 2.49
N GLY A 70 3.23 -4.32 3.80
CA GLY A 70 2.21 -4.88 4.68
C GLY A 70 0.82 -4.43 4.31
N ALA A 71 0.60 -3.12 4.12
CA ALA A 71 -0.68 -2.56 3.72
C ALA A 71 -1.19 -3.16 2.40
N TYR A 72 -0.29 -3.34 1.43
CA TYR A 72 -0.63 -3.96 0.16
C TYR A 72 -1.05 -5.43 0.36
N LEU A 73 -0.24 -6.22 1.08
CA LEU A 73 -0.53 -7.64 1.33
C LEU A 73 -1.80 -7.87 2.14
N ILE A 74 -2.02 -7.14 3.23
CA ILE A 74 -3.24 -7.31 4.04
C ILE A 74 -4.49 -6.94 3.24
N THR A 75 -4.40 -5.93 2.38
CA THR A 75 -5.54 -5.53 1.55
C THR A 75 -5.86 -6.60 0.52
N VAL A 76 -4.84 -7.14 -0.15
CA VAL A 76 -5.01 -8.26 -1.09
C VAL A 76 -5.58 -9.50 -0.39
N ALA A 77 -5.04 -9.86 0.77
CA ALA A 77 -5.54 -11.00 1.54
C ALA A 77 -6.99 -10.80 1.99
N ALA A 78 -7.34 -9.60 2.47
CA ALA A 78 -8.70 -9.26 2.86
C ALA A 78 -9.67 -9.34 1.68
N LEU A 79 -9.31 -8.74 0.54
CA LEU A 79 -10.11 -8.74 -0.69
C LEU A 79 -10.45 -10.16 -1.13
N ARG A 80 -9.45 -11.04 -1.16
CA ARG A 80 -9.63 -12.45 -1.54
C ARG A 80 -10.51 -13.23 -0.56
N ALA A 81 -10.48 -12.86 0.72
CA ALA A 81 -11.29 -13.50 1.75
C ALA A 81 -12.77 -13.04 1.73
N VAL A 82 -13.04 -11.76 1.47
CA VAL A 82 -14.41 -11.21 1.43
C VAL A 82 -15.07 -11.26 0.05
N CYS A 83 -14.28 -11.50 -1.00
CA CYS A 83 -14.73 -11.68 -2.38
C CYS A 83 -14.21 -13.02 -2.96
N PRO A 84 -14.58 -14.18 -2.39
CA PRO A 84 -14.02 -15.47 -2.81
C PRO A 84 -14.38 -15.84 -4.26
N ASP A 85 -15.55 -15.43 -4.73
CA ASP A 85 -16.09 -15.82 -6.04
C ASP A 85 -15.94 -14.74 -7.12
N GLY A 86 -15.20 -13.67 -6.87
CA GLY A 86 -15.15 -12.58 -7.84
C GLY A 86 -14.16 -11.45 -7.57
N VAL A 87 -14.16 -10.50 -8.50
CA VAL A 87 -13.33 -9.30 -8.46
C VAL A 87 -13.95 -8.30 -7.49
N GLY A 88 -13.14 -7.79 -6.55
CA GLY A 88 -13.57 -6.75 -5.63
C GLY A 88 -14.01 -5.48 -6.37
N VAL A 89 -14.97 -4.75 -5.78
CA VAL A 89 -15.45 -3.48 -6.32
C VAL A 89 -14.88 -2.36 -5.47
N ARG A 90 -14.20 -1.41 -6.10
CA ARG A 90 -13.75 -0.22 -5.39
C ARG A 90 -15.00 0.50 -4.89
N GLY A 91 -15.06 0.78 -3.59
CA GLY A 91 -16.10 1.60 -2.95
C GLY A 91 -17.12 0.80 -2.16
N ASP A 92 -17.07 -0.53 -2.26
CA ASP A 92 -18.01 -1.44 -1.61
C ASP A 92 -17.40 -2.07 -0.34
N LEU A 93 -16.33 -1.47 0.18
CA LEU A 93 -15.62 -1.90 1.37
C LEU A 93 -15.50 -0.76 2.36
N GLU A 94 -15.93 -1.03 3.58
CA GLU A 94 -15.54 -0.28 4.75
C GLU A 94 -14.27 -0.90 5.35
N VAL A 95 -13.36 -0.04 5.77
CA VAL A 95 -12.09 -0.42 6.38
C VAL A 95 -11.94 0.29 7.73
N THR A 96 -11.62 -0.46 8.77
CA THR A 96 -11.27 0.09 10.07
C THR A 96 -9.83 -0.27 10.39
N LEU A 97 -8.97 0.74 10.41
CA LEU A 97 -7.57 0.59 10.77
C LEU A 97 -7.41 0.69 12.29
N GLY A 98 -6.77 -0.30 12.90
CA GLY A 98 -6.46 -0.29 14.31
C GLY A 98 -5.48 0.80 14.70
N GLY A 99 -5.80 1.57 15.74
CA GLY A 99 -4.94 2.63 16.26
C GLY A 99 -5.46 4.04 15.98
N SER A 100 -4.54 5.00 15.83
CA SER A 100 -4.83 6.41 15.62
C SER A 100 -4.34 6.91 14.25
N PRO A 101 -5.00 7.91 13.63
CA PRO A 101 -4.45 8.62 12.48
C PRO A 101 -3.06 9.24 12.75
N ASP A 102 -2.75 9.54 14.02
CA ASP A 102 -1.48 10.15 14.43
C ASP A 102 -0.33 9.13 14.58
N ASP A 103 -0.63 7.82 14.52
CA ASP A 103 0.41 6.79 14.56
C ASP A 103 1.26 6.86 13.28
N GLY A 104 2.60 6.92 13.42
CA GLY A 104 3.50 7.19 12.29
C GLY A 104 3.43 6.20 11.11
N GLY A 105 2.87 5.00 11.32
CA GLY A 105 2.63 4.00 10.27
C GLY A 105 1.27 4.13 9.57
N SER A 106 0.30 4.83 10.17
CA SER A 106 -1.08 4.88 9.70
C SER A 106 -1.21 5.57 8.34
N GLY A 107 -0.49 6.68 8.12
CA GLY A 107 -0.56 7.44 6.87
C GLY A 107 -0.27 6.60 5.63
N PRO A 108 0.92 5.96 5.51
CA PRO A 108 1.22 5.09 4.38
C PRO A 108 0.25 3.91 4.24
N MET A 109 -0.20 3.30 5.35
CA MET A 109 -1.17 2.21 5.29
C MET A 109 -2.50 2.65 4.67
N VAL A 110 -3.06 3.77 5.14
CA VAL A 110 -4.31 4.34 4.62
C VAL A 110 -4.21 4.65 3.13
N GLN A 111 -3.09 5.22 2.67
CA GLN A 111 -2.90 5.52 1.25
C GLN A 111 -2.98 4.26 0.38
N VAL A 112 -2.29 3.19 0.79
CA VAL A 112 -2.26 1.94 0.03
C VAL A 112 -3.60 1.21 0.08
N ILE A 113 -4.25 1.14 1.25
CA ILE A 113 -5.58 0.55 1.39
C ILE A 113 -6.58 1.30 0.49
N ALA A 114 -6.56 2.64 0.52
CA ALA A 114 -7.44 3.47 -0.29
C ALA A 114 -7.14 3.36 -1.80
N LEU A 115 -5.90 3.12 -2.20
CA LEU A 115 -5.54 2.85 -3.60
C LEU A 115 -6.36 1.67 -4.13
N LEU A 116 -6.27 0.53 -3.46
CA LEU A 116 -6.90 -0.71 -3.91
C LEU A 116 -8.42 -0.67 -3.73
N THR A 117 -8.89 -0.34 -2.52
CA THR A 117 -10.33 -0.46 -2.17
C THR A 117 -11.14 0.76 -2.57
N GLY A 118 -10.51 1.92 -2.72
CA GLY A 118 -11.20 3.21 -2.80
C GLY A 118 -11.85 3.65 -1.48
N ALA A 119 -11.66 2.91 -0.38
CA ALA A 119 -12.11 3.31 0.95
C ALA A 119 -11.21 4.44 1.46
N ALA A 120 -11.76 5.64 1.59
CA ALA A 120 -11.02 6.82 2.03
C ALA A 120 -11.57 7.36 3.35
N PRO A 121 -10.75 8.08 4.12
CA PRO A 121 -11.21 8.76 5.33
C PRO A 121 -12.11 9.96 4.96
N GLN A 122 -12.28 10.92 5.87
CA GLN A 122 -13.17 12.08 5.68
C GLN A 122 -12.81 12.98 4.48
N THR A 123 -11.64 12.78 3.89
CA THR A 123 -11.16 13.48 2.69
C THR A 123 -11.56 12.79 1.39
N GLY A 124 -12.24 11.65 1.45
CA GLY A 124 -12.68 10.90 0.26
C GLY A 124 -13.72 11.63 -0.58
N PHE A 125 -13.92 11.13 -1.80
CA PHE A 125 -14.95 11.62 -2.72
C PHE A 125 -16.36 11.38 -2.15
N GLY A 126 -17.17 12.43 -2.10
CA GLY A 126 -18.53 12.39 -1.54
C GLY A 126 -19.54 11.62 -2.39
N GLY A 127 -19.20 11.29 -3.63
CA GLY A 127 -20.10 10.62 -4.58
C GLY A 127 -20.87 11.59 -5.49
N LEU A 128 -21.62 11.03 -6.43
CA LEU A 128 -22.50 11.75 -7.36
C LEU A 128 -23.93 11.28 -7.16
N ALA A 129 -24.83 12.18 -6.77
CA ALA A 129 -26.24 11.87 -6.52
C ALA A 129 -26.45 10.61 -5.65
N GLY A 130 -25.66 10.47 -4.58
CA GLY A 130 -25.73 9.33 -3.65
C GLY A 130 -25.01 8.05 -4.10
N ARG A 131 -24.35 8.05 -5.27
CA ARG A 131 -23.60 6.89 -5.80
C ARG A 131 -22.10 7.11 -5.70
N PHE A 132 -21.34 6.01 -5.73
CA PHE A 132 -19.88 6.00 -5.85
C PHE A 132 -19.10 6.67 -4.69
N ARG A 133 -19.70 6.75 -3.51
CA ARG A 133 -19.08 7.36 -2.33
C ARG A 133 -17.78 6.64 -1.97
N ARG A 134 -16.74 7.42 -1.66
CA ARG A 134 -15.44 6.97 -1.16
C ARG A 134 -15.14 7.48 0.24
N LYS A 135 -15.73 8.63 0.57
CA LYS A 135 -15.62 9.32 1.84
C LYS A 135 -16.16 8.48 2.99
N ASP A 136 -15.46 8.56 4.12
CA ASP A 136 -15.83 7.94 5.41
C ASP A 136 -15.93 6.41 5.37
N LEU A 137 -15.40 5.78 4.32
CA LEU A 137 -15.30 4.32 4.24
C LEU A 137 -14.06 3.79 4.96
N LEU A 138 -13.07 4.64 5.24
CA LEU A 138 -11.92 4.28 6.07
C LEU A 138 -11.98 5.02 7.40
N THR A 139 -11.95 4.26 8.49
CA THR A 139 -12.03 4.77 9.87
C THR A 139 -10.90 4.22 10.72
N PHE A 140 -10.75 4.77 11.92
CA PHE A 140 -9.77 4.34 12.90
C PHE A 140 -10.47 3.84 14.17
N ASP A 141 -9.96 2.76 14.74
CA ASP A 141 -10.44 2.22 16.01
C ASP A 141 -9.25 1.79 16.90
N PRO A 142 -8.98 2.48 18.01
CA PRO A 142 -7.93 2.10 18.95
C PRO A 142 -8.09 0.68 19.51
N ALA A 143 -9.31 0.13 19.61
CA ALA A 143 -9.57 -1.21 20.11
C ALA A 143 -9.06 -2.32 19.15
N LEU A 144 -8.84 -1.98 17.88
CA LEU A 144 -8.29 -2.88 16.87
C LEU A 144 -6.76 -2.79 16.73
N LYS A 145 -6.05 -2.17 17.67
CA LYS A 145 -4.60 -1.97 17.58
C LYS A 145 -3.86 -3.25 17.14
N GLY A 146 -3.12 -3.15 16.03
CA GLY A 146 -2.40 -4.27 15.40
C GLY A 146 -3.19 -5.06 14.36
N ARG A 147 -4.48 -4.72 14.15
CA ARG A 147 -5.38 -5.37 13.19
C ARG A 147 -6.00 -4.33 12.25
N VAL A 148 -6.49 -4.81 11.12
CA VAL A 148 -7.29 -4.04 10.16
C VAL A 148 -8.54 -4.84 9.84
N ARG A 149 -9.72 -4.25 10.04
CA ARG A 149 -10.99 -4.87 9.67
C ARG A 149 -11.41 -4.40 8.29
N PHE A 150 -11.82 -5.34 7.45
CA PHE A 150 -12.45 -5.07 6.16
C PHE A 150 -13.86 -5.64 6.20
N ARG A 151 -14.85 -4.85 5.79
CA ARG A 151 -16.26 -5.25 5.75
C ARG A 151 -16.88 -4.83 4.43
N ARG A 152 -17.55 -5.77 3.77
CA ARG A 152 -18.36 -5.47 2.59
C ARG A 152 -19.61 -4.69 2.95
N THR A 153 -19.91 -3.64 2.21
CA THR A 153 -21.09 -2.81 2.45
C THR A 153 -22.39 -3.46 1.98
N ASP A 154 -22.31 -4.38 1.02
CA ASP A 154 -23.47 -5.02 0.41
C ASP A 154 -23.89 -6.31 1.12
N THR A 155 -22.91 -7.16 1.49
CA THR A 155 -23.17 -8.46 2.13
C THR A 155 -22.92 -8.47 3.64
N GLY A 156 -22.21 -7.48 4.17
CA GLY A 156 -21.74 -7.47 5.56
C GLY A 156 -20.60 -8.44 5.84
N ALA A 157 -20.15 -9.24 4.87
CA ALA A 157 -19.04 -10.16 5.05
C ALA A 157 -17.78 -9.40 5.49
N ALA A 158 -17.16 -9.87 6.57
CA ALA A 158 -16.08 -9.15 7.22
C ALA A 158 -14.93 -10.07 7.66
N VAL A 159 -13.72 -9.51 7.60
CA VAL A 159 -12.50 -10.14 8.09
C VAL A 159 -11.67 -9.14 8.88
N GLU A 160 -10.95 -9.64 9.86
CA GLU A 160 -9.86 -8.94 10.53
C GLU A 160 -8.53 -9.52 10.08
N VAL A 161 -7.60 -8.64 9.71
CA VAL A 161 -6.27 -9.02 9.25
C VAL A 161 -5.22 -8.49 10.21
N THR A 162 -4.33 -9.37 10.64
CA THR A 162 -3.17 -9.02 11.49
C THR A 162 -1.92 -9.01 10.63
N TYR A 163 -1.10 -7.95 10.79
CA TYR A 163 0.19 -7.82 10.11
C TYR A 163 1.35 -7.91 11.10
N THR A 164 2.24 -8.89 10.90
CA THR A 164 3.39 -9.16 11.77
C THR A 164 4.70 -9.02 11.00
N PRO A 165 5.19 -7.79 10.74
CA PRO A 165 6.45 -7.58 10.01
C PRO A 165 7.68 -8.08 10.76
N GLY A 166 7.57 -8.25 12.08
CA GLY A 166 8.66 -8.73 12.93
C GLY A 166 9.08 -10.17 12.65
N SER A 167 8.21 -10.96 12.02
CA SER A 167 8.55 -12.32 11.59
C SER A 167 9.59 -12.32 10.47
N VAL A 168 9.79 -11.21 9.75
CA VAL A 168 10.86 -10.98 8.78
C VAL A 168 11.82 -9.94 9.37
N PRO A 169 12.84 -10.37 10.15
CA PRO A 169 13.74 -9.46 10.84
C PRO A 169 14.63 -8.69 9.86
N PRO A 170 15.02 -7.44 10.17
CA PRO A 170 16.02 -6.73 9.39
C PRO A 170 17.39 -7.42 9.51
N ALA A 171 18.21 -7.28 8.47
CA ALA A 171 19.61 -7.73 8.54
C ALA A 171 20.34 -7.04 9.72
N PRO A 172 21.23 -7.72 10.46
CA PRO A 172 21.89 -7.16 11.65
C PRO A 172 22.61 -5.83 11.40
N GLU A 173 23.20 -5.67 10.22
CA GLU A 173 23.93 -4.46 9.82
C GLU A 173 23.01 -3.28 9.41
N MET A 174 21.70 -3.49 9.26
CA MET A 174 20.76 -2.47 8.80
C MET A 174 20.61 -1.32 9.80
N SER A 175 20.46 -1.62 11.09
CA SER A 175 20.35 -0.61 12.15
C SER A 175 21.57 0.32 12.24
N PRO A 176 22.82 -0.18 12.35
CA PRO A 176 23.98 0.71 12.41
C PRO A 176 24.16 1.53 11.12
N LEU A 177 23.83 0.97 9.95
CA LEU A 177 23.85 1.72 8.69
C LEU A 177 22.80 2.83 8.66
N MET A 178 21.58 2.57 9.16
CA MET A 178 20.50 3.55 9.27
C MET A 178 20.92 4.72 10.18
N VAL A 179 21.46 4.42 11.36
CA VAL A 179 21.94 5.44 12.31
C VAL A 179 23.05 6.30 11.71
N ALA A 180 23.98 5.68 10.97
CA ALA A 180 25.04 6.42 10.27
C ALA A 180 24.48 7.31 9.15
N ALA A 181 23.51 6.81 8.38
CA ALA A 181 22.85 7.53 7.29
C ALA A 181 22.07 8.76 7.81
N LEU A 182 21.21 8.56 8.82
CA LEU A 182 20.43 9.64 9.43
C LEU A 182 21.31 10.70 10.09
N GLY A 183 22.44 10.30 10.66
CA GLY A 183 23.42 11.23 11.24
C GLY A 183 24.34 11.91 10.23
N GLY A 184 24.17 11.70 8.91
CA GLY A 184 25.02 12.29 7.88
C GLY A 184 26.46 11.75 7.85
N ARG A 185 26.70 10.59 8.48
CA ARG A 185 28.04 9.97 8.64
C ARG A 185 28.26 8.75 7.73
N ALA A 186 27.28 8.39 6.90
CA ALA A 186 27.41 7.28 5.97
C ALA A 186 28.17 7.72 4.71
N THR A 187 29.14 6.91 4.28
CA THR A 187 29.69 7.00 2.93
C THR A 187 28.63 6.62 1.90
N ALA A 188 28.84 6.98 0.62
CA ALA A 188 27.94 6.58 -0.46
C ALA A 188 27.74 5.06 -0.54
N ASP A 189 28.78 4.27 -0.23
CA ASP A 189 28.70 2.81 -0.18
C ASP A 189 27.84 2.30 0.98
N ARG A 190 27.99 2.88 2.17
CA ARG A 190 27.16 2.54 3.34
C ARG A 190 25.70 2.91 3.11
N GLN A 191 25.43 4.08 2.53
CA GLN A 191 24.07 4.50 2.15
C GLN A 191 23.45 3.54 1.13
N ARG A 192 24.22 3.14 0.11
CA ARG A 192 23.76 2.16 -0.89
C ARG A 192 23.46 0.81 -0.24
N ARG A 193 24.36 0.30 0.61
CA ARG A 193 24.19 -0.97 1.31
C ARG A 193 22.94 -0.96 2.20
N PHE A 194 22.69 0.13 2.91
CA PHE A 194 21.45 0.31 3.66
C PHE A 194 20.21 0.15 2.77
N GLY A 195 20.19 0.83 1.62
CA GLY A 195 19.10 0.74 0.65
C GLY A 195 18.90 -0.67 0.09
N GLU A 196 19.98 -1.38 -0.24
CA GLU A 196 19.93 -2.78 -0.72
C GLU A 196 19.31 -3.70 0.32
N LEU A 197 19.77 -3.65 1.57
CA LEU A 197 19.23 -4.46 2.66
C LEU A 197 17.76 -4.13 2.95
N TRP A 198 17.41 -2.85 2.92
CA TRP A 198 16.05 -2.40 3.17
C TRP A 198 15.09 -2.96 2.12
N GLN A 199 15.46 -2.86 0.84
CA GLN A 199 14.64 -3.39 -0.25
C GLN A 199 14.65 -4.92 -0.28
N ALA A 200 15.73 -5.58 0.13
CA ALA A 200 15.75 -7.04 0.29
C ALA A 200 14.73 -7.50 1.34
N ARG A 201 14.69 -6.85 2.51
CA ARG A 201 13.67 -7.15 3.54
C ARG A 201 12.25 -6.93 3.04
N VAL A 202 12.02 -5.87 2.26
CA VAL A 202 10.70 -5.61 1.66
C VAL A 202 10.32 -6.72 0.67
N ARG A 203 11.27 -7.19 -0.15
CA ARG A 203 11.03 -8.34 -1.04
C ARG A 203 10.68 -9.59 -0.24
N ASP A 204 11.42 -9.89 0.82
CA ASP A 204 11.15 -11.06 1.67
C ASP A 204 9.76 -11.02 2.31
N ILE A 205 9.24 -9.82 2.61
CA ILE A 205 7.87 -9.62 3.08
C ILE A 205 6.84 -9.91 1.98
N LEU A 206 7.11 -9.49 0.73
CA LEU A 206 6.17 -9.57 -0.39
C LEU A 206 6.13 -10.92 -1.10
N ASP A 207 7.30 -11.53 -1.30
CA ASP A 207 7.47 -12.80 -2.05
C ASP A 207 7.78 -14.00 -1.14
N GLY A 208 8.03 -13.75 0.15
CA GLY A 208 8.09 -14.82 1.15
C GLY A 208 6.73 -15.46 1.38
N ASP A 209 6.66 -16.40 2.31
CA ASP A 209 5.39 -17.00 2.72
C ASP A 209 4.45 -15.92 3.31
N PRO A 210 3.32 -15.57 2.66
CA PRO A 210 2.41 -14.55 3.16
C PRO A 210 1.85 -14.90 4.54
N ALA A 211 1.68 -16.20 4.86
CA ALA A 211 1.16 -16.64 6.16
C ALA A 211 2.11 -16.29 7.32
N ARG A 212 3.40 -16.06 7.02
CA ARG A 212 4.40 -15.63 7.99
C ARG A 212 4.18 -14.20 8.47
N VAL A 213 3.57 -13.35 7.64
CA VAL A 213 3.43 -11.90 7.90
C VAL A 213 1.98 -11.45 7.98
N VAL A 214 1.04 -12.18 7.37
CA VAL A 214 -0.38 -11.86 7.29
C VAL A 214 -1.22 -13.01 7.82
N GLN A 215 -2.14 -12.71 8.73
CA GLN A 215 -3.14 -13.65 9.23
C GLN A 215 -4.52 -13.06 9.04
N VAL A 216 -5.44 -13.82 8.44
CA VAL A 216 -6.83 -13.42 8.20
C VAL A 216 -7.73 -14.23 9.11
N ALA A 217 -8.63 -13.56 9.82
CA ALA A 217 -9.67 -14.17 10.65
C ALA A 217 -11.04 -13.64 10.23
N SER A 218 -12.01 -14.54 10.05
CA SER A 218 -13.41 -14.15 9.83
C SER A 218 -13.98 -13.45 11.06
N VAL A 219 -14.81 -12.43 10.83
CA VAL A 219 -15.58 -11.77 11.89
C VAL A 219 -17.01 -12.28 11.80
N ALA A 220 -17.55 -12.72 12.94
CA ALA A 220 -18.94 -13.15 13.07
C ALA A 220 -19.90 -11.96 13.15
#